data_AF-A0A0R0FRU8-F1
#
_entry.id   AF-A0A0R0FRU8-F1
#
_cell.length_a   1.000
_cell.length_b   1.000
_cell.length_c   1.000
_cell.angle_alpha   90.00
_cell.angle_beta   90.00
_cell.angle_gamma   90.00
#
_symmetry.space_group_name_H-M   'P 1'
#
loop_
_entity.id
_entity.type
_entity.pdbx_description
1 polymer ?
#
loop_
_entity_poly.entity_id
_entity_poly.type
_entity_poly.pdbx_seq_one_letter_code
_entity_poly.pdbx_strand_id
1 'polypeptide(L)'
;MLQVVVSAQDHIMCIETEREALLQFKAALLDPYGMLSSWTTSDCCQWQGIRCTNLTAHVLMLDLHGLNRSWRHAYFKFISNFSDAIYVMAAVKVFKLHHRG
;
A
#
# COMPACT_ATOMS: atom_id res chain seq x y z
N MET A 1 -1.88 30.75 28.71
CA MET A 1 -1.31 29.39 28.68
C MET A 1 -2.49 28.44 28.64
N LEU A 2 -2.86 27.93 27.46
CA LEU A 2 -3.87 26.87 27.37
C LEU A 2 -3.24 25.61 27.96
N GLN A 3 -3.72 25.18 29.12
CA GLN A 3 -3.44 23.83 29.60
C GLN A 3 -4.42 22.90 28.91
N VAL A 4 -3.89 21.88 28.22
CA VAL A 4 -4.70 20.74 27.81
C VAL A 4 -4.95 19.93 29.08
N VAL A 5 -6.18 19.99 29.60
CA VAL A 5 -6.62 19.14 30.70
C VAL A 5 -6.78 17.74 30.11
N VAL A 6 -5.81 16.85 30.32
CA VAL A 6 -5.95 15.45 29.92
C VAL A 6 -6.87 14.78 30.92
N SER A 7 -8.03 14.30 30.44
CA SER A 7 -8.95 13.53 31.27
C SER A 7 -8.40 12.11 31.47
N ALA A 8 -8.74 11.45 32.58
CA ALA A 8 -8.32 10.06 32.82
C ALA A 8 -8.88 9.06 31.78
N GLN A 9 -9.83 9.50 30.94
CA GLN A 9 -10.46 8.71 29.87
C GLN A 9 -10.00 9.14 28.48
N ASP A 10 -8.99 10.01 28.38
CA ASP A 10 -8.52 10.48 27.08
C ASP A 10 -7.77 9.34 26.37
N HIS A 11 -8.27 8.95 25.20
CA HIS A 11 -7.65 7.90 24.40
C HIS A 11 -6.28 8.41 23.93
N ILE A 12 -5.22 7.70 24.33
CA ILE A 12 -3.85 8.08 23.96
C ILE A 12 -3.68 7.82 22.45
N MET A 13 -3.58 8.92 21.69
CA MET A 13 -3.35 8.91 20.24
C MET A 13 -1.93 9.39 19.94
N CYS A 14 -1.47 9.16 18.71
CA CYS A 14 -0.21 9.75 18.26
C CYS A 14 -0.25 11.28 18.31
N ILE A 15 0.92 11.90 18.49
CA ILE A 15 1.00 13.35 18.64
C ILE A 15 0.79 14.05 17.30
N GLU A 16 0.28 15.28 17.35
CA GLU A 16 -0.14 16.02 16.15
C GLU A 16 0.99 16.19 15.12
N THR A 17 2.22 16.43 15.58
CA THR A 17 3.38 16.58 14.69
C THR A 17 3.75 15.28 13.94
N GLU A 18 3.53 14.11 14.55
CA GLU A 18 3.72 12.82 13.88
C GLU A 18 2.64 12.60 12.82
N ARG A 19 1.39 12.93 13.16
CA ARG A 19 0.26 12.86 12.24
C ARG A 19 0.47 13.75 11.02
N GLU A 20 0.88 15.00 11.22
CA GLU A 20 1.17 15.96 10.15
C GLU A 20 2.32 15.48 9.26
N ALA A 21 3.42 14.99 9.86
CA ALA A 21 4.56 14.46 9.10
C ALA A 21 4.16 13.27 8.22
N LEU A 22 3.32 12.35 8.73
CA LEU A 22 2.81 11.23 7.96
C LEU A 22 1.87 11.69 6.83
N LEU A 23 1.04 12.73 7.03
CA LEU A 23 0.20 13.27 5.97
C LEU A 23 1.02 13.95 4.87
N GLN A 24 2.09 14.66 5.23
CA GLN A 24 3.05 15.21 4.25
C GLN A 24 3.73 14.08 3.47
N PHE A 25 4.15 13.02 4.15
CA PHE A 25 4.70 11.82 3.52
C PHE A 25 3.71 11.17 2.55
N LYS A 26 2.44 11.01 2.95
CA LYS A 26 1.36 10.50 2.10
C LYS A 26 1.16 11.35 0.85
N ALA A 27 1.16 12.68 0.98
CA ALA A 27 0.98 13.60 -0.14
C ALA A 27 2.15 13.54 -1.15
N ALA A 28 3.35 13.15 -0.70
CA ALA A 28 4.52 12.98 -1.56
C ALA A 28 4.55 11.65 -2.31
N LEU A 29 3.67 10.69 -1.98
CA LEU A 29 3.63 9.36 -2.60
C LEU A 29 2.54 9.24 -3.66
N LEU A 30 2.88 8.57 -4.77
CA LEU A 30 1.89 8.09 -5.73
C LEU A 30 1.27 6.80 -5.19
N ASP A 31 0.00 6.86 -4.76
CA ASP A 31 -0.75 5.72 -4.21
C ASP A 31 -1.93 5.30 -5.12
N PRO A 32 -1.66 4.67 -6.29
CA PRO A 32 -2.71 4.38 -7.27
C PRO A 32 -3.65 3.23 -6.84
N TYR A 33 -3.26 2.44 -5.84
CA TYR A 33 -4.06 1.33 -5.32
C TYR A 33 -4.74 1.66 -3.99
N GLY A 34 -4.61 2.89 -3.48
CA GLY A 34 -5.24 3.33 -2.24
C GLY A 34 -4.75 2.59 -1.00
N MET A 35 -3.47 2.18 -0.95
CA MET A 35 -2.90 1.49 0.21
C MET A 35 -2.84 2.38 1.45
N LEU A 36 -2.74 3.69 1.26
CA LEU A 36 -2.74 4.70 2.33
C LEU A 36 -4.14 5.30 2.55
N SER A 37 -5.19 4.65 2.05
CA SER A 37 -6.58 5.12 2.17
C SER A 37 -7.05 5.23 3.62
N SER A 38 -6.55 4.37 4.51
CA SER A 38 -6.85 4.43 5.96
C SER A 38 -6.29 5.66 6.67
N TRP A 39 -5.37 6.40 6.04
CA TRP A 39 -4.69 7.53 6.65
C TRP A 39 -5.56 8.80 6.60
N THR A 40 -6.64 8.79 7.37
CA THR A 40 -7.66 9.85 7.38
C THR A 40 -8.18 10.18 8.78
N THR A 41 -8.13 9.25 9.72
CA THR A 41 -8.57 9.43 11.11
C THR A 41 -7.62 10.32 11.92
N SER A 42 -8.09 10.81 13.08
CA SER A 42 -7.26 11.59 14.02
C SER A 42 -6.13 10.76 14.64
N ASP A 43 -6.43 9.51 15.02
CA ASP A 43 -5.45 8.59 15.57
C ASP A 43 -4.68 7.89 14.43
N CYS A 44 -3.42 8.29 14.21
CA CYS A 44 -2.58 7.66 13.20
C CYS A 44 -2.11 6.25 13.57
N CYS A 45 -2.22 5.83 14.84
CA CYS A 45 -1.95 4.46 15.24
C CYS A 45 -3.00 3.46 14.77
N GLN A 46 -4.17 3.94 14.33
CA GLN A 46 -5.20 3.12 13.68
C GLN A 46 -4.94 2.95 12.17
N TRP A 47 -4.00 3.68 11.59
CA TRP A 47 -3.74 3.62 10.17
C TRP A 47 -3.04 2.32 9.78
N GLN A 48 -3.43 1.75 8.64
CA GLN A 48 -2.76 0.58 8.10
C GLN A 48 -1.30 0.90 7.79
N GLY A 49 -0.41 0.01 8.23
CA GLY A 49 1.03 0.17 8.08
C GLY A 49 1.69 1.04 9.15
N ILE A 50 0.94 1.66 10.07
CA ILE A 50 1.54 2.38 11.19
C ILE A 50 1.60 1.47 12.42
N ARG A 51 2.77 1.40 13.04
CA ARG A 51 2.97 0.76 14.34
C ARG A 51 3.37 1.81 15.35
N CYS A 52 2.63 1.86 16.45
CA CYS A 52 2.91 2.75 17.56
C CYS A 52 3.38 1.97 18.79
N THR A 53 4.01 2.66 19.72
CA THR A 53 4.28 2.14 21.05
C THR A 53 3.00 2.12 21.89
N ASN A 54 2.79 1.05 22.64
CA ASN A 54 1.61 0.89 23.49
C ASN A 54 1.59 1.85 24.69
N LEU A 55 2.74 2.43 25.07
CA LEU A 55 2.86 3.25 26.28
C LEU A 55 2.54 4.73 26.03
N THR A 56 2.92 5.26 24.88
CA THR A 56 2.83 6.70 24.58
C THR A 56 2.18 7.00 23.23
N ALA A 57 1.74 5.97 22.48
CA ALA A 57 1.21 6.07 21.12
C ALA A 57 2.14 6.75 20.10
N HIS A 58 3.44 6.90 20.39
CA HIS A 58 4.41 7.37 19.40
C HIS A 58 4.58 6.38 18.26
N VAL A 59 4.72 6.90 17.04
CA VAL A 59 5.00 6.10 15.85
C VAL A 59 6.38 5.47 15.97
N LEU A 60 6.44 4.14 15.96
CA LEU A 60 7.67 3.35 15.99
C LEU A 60 8.12 2.91 14.59
N MET A 61 7.16 2.59 13.72
CA MET A 61 7.45 2.00 12.42
C MET A 61 6.36 2.33 11.40
N LEU A 62 6.82 2.56 10.19
CA LEU A 62 6.03 2.65 8.98
C LEU A 62 6.28 1.40 8.13
N ASP A 63 5.32 0.48 8.11
CA ASP A 63 5.32 -0.75 7.32
C ASP A 63 4.54 -0.55 6.01
N LEU A 64 5.30 -0.45 4.92
CA LEU A 64 4.81 -0.23 3.56
C LEU A 64 5.02 -1.44 2.64
N HIS A 65 5.32 -2.62 3.18
CA HIS A 65 5.65 -3.80 2.37
C HIS A 65 4.53 -4.24 1.40
N GLY A 66 3.28 -3.81 1.64
CA GLY A 66 2.15 -4.00 0.72
C GLY A 66 2.32 -3.32 -0.65
N LEU A 67 3.02 -2.18 -0.72
CA LEU A 67 3.19 -1.39 -1.96
C LEU A 67 3.86 -2.17 -3.09
N ASN A 68 4.74 -3.11 -2.76
CA ASN A 68 5.52 -3.84 -3.77
C ASN A 68 4.79 -5.08 -4.32
N ARG A 69 3.90 -5.71 -3.55
CA ARG A 69 3.26 -6.97 -3.98
C ARG A 69 2.32 -6.77 -5.16
N SER A 70 1.56 -5.66 -5.15
CA SER A 70 0.62 -5.33 -6.22
C SER A 70 1.34 -5.16 -7.56
N TRP A 71 2.39 -4.32 -7.59
CA TRP A 71 3.17 -4.07 -8.80
C TRP A 71 3.89 -5.30 -9.33
N ARG A 72 4.56 -6.07 -8.47
CA ARG A 72 5.23 -7.31 -8.89
C ARG A 72 4.23 -8.29 -9.49
N HIS A 73 3.10 -8.54 -8.83
CA HIS A 73 2.10 -9.46 -9.33
C HIS A 73 1.48 -8.98 -10.65
N ALA A 74 1.13 -7.70 -10.77
CA ALA A 74 0.60 -7.12 -11.99
C ALA A 74 1.60 -7.18 -13.16
N TYR A 75 2.87 -6.83 -12.91
CA TYR A 75 3.96 -6.90 -13.88
C TYR A 75 4.19 -8.33 -14.38
N PHE A 76 4.30 -9.30 -13.47
CA PHE A 76 4.49 -10.71 -13.86
C PHE A 76 3.27 -11.26 -14.60
N LYS A 77 2.04 -10.90 -14.19
CA LYS A 77 0.82 -11.30 -14.89
C LYS A 77 0.74 -10.72 -16.32
N PHE A 78 1.18 -9.48 -16.52
CA PHE A 78 1.24 -8.88 -17.84
C PHE A 78 2.24 -9.63 -18.75
N ILE A 79 3.43 -9.94 -18.23
CA ILE A 79 4.45 -10.69 -18.98
C ILE A 79 3.98 -12.11 -19.30
N SER A 80 3.36 -12.82 -18.35
CA SER A 80 2.85 -14.17 -18.59
C SER A 80 1.75 -14.17 -19.65
N ASN A 81 0.85 -13.19 -19.62
CA ASN A 81 -0.18 -13.06 -20.65
C ASN A 81 0.43 -12.84 -22.04
N PHE A 82 1.53 -12.09 -22.14
CA PHE A 82 2.23 -11.89 -23.41
C PHE A 82 2.92 -13.17 -23.90
N SER A 83 3.56 -13.93 -23.00
CA SER A 83 4.13 -15.23 -23.37
C SER A 83 3.05 -16.20 -23.82
N ASP A 84 1.92 -16.29 -23.12
CA ASP A 84 0.80 -17.16 -23.48
C ASP A 84 0.24 -16.80 -24.86
N ALA A 85 0.06 -15.50 -25.15
CA ALA A 85 -0.38 -15.05 -26.46
C ALA A 85 0.61 -15.44 -27.57
N ILE A 86 1.92 -15.29 -27.32
CA ILE A 86 2.95 -15.73 -28.27
C ILE A 86 2.89 -17.25 -28.46
N TYR A 87 2.84 -18.04 -27.38
CA TYR A 87 2.79 -19.49 -27.43
C TYR A 87 1.55 -19.99 -28.19
N VAL A 88 0.38 -19.42 -27.92
CA VAL A 88 -0.87 -19.76 -28.63
C VAL A 88 -0.77 -19.40 -30.11
N MET A 89 -0.29 -18.21 -30.46
CA MET A 89 -0.14 -17.80 -31.86
C MET A 89 0.88 -18.66 -32.62
N ALA A 90 1.98 -19.04 -31.97
CA ALA A 90 2.96 -19.96 -32.52
C ALA A 90 2.36 -21.35 -32.75
N ALA A 91 1.66 -21.91 -31.75
CA ALA A 91 1.00 -23.20 -31.86
C ALA A 91 -0.06 -23.23 -32.98
N VAL A 92 -0.90 -22.19 -33.08
CA VAL A 92 -1.89 -22.06 -34.16
C VAL A 92 -1.22 -21.97 -35.53
N LYS A 93 -0.12 -21.20 -35.66
CA LYS A 93 0.63 -21.12 -36.93
C LYS A 93 1.26 -22.45 -37.31
N VAL A 94 1.85 -23.18 -36.36
CA VAL A 94 2.44 -24.52 -36.59
C VAL A 94 1.38 -25.54 -36.99
N PHE A 95 0.25 -25.58 -36.28
CA PHE A 95 -0.87 -26.46 -36.63
C PHE A 95 -1.40 -26.15 -38.03
N LYS A 96 -1.63 -24.87 -38.34
CA LYS A 96 -2.10 -24.44 -39.66
C LYS A 96 -1.10 -24.74 -40.78
N LEU A 97 0.20 -24.79 -40.49
CA LEU A 97 1.23 -25.22 -41.44
C LEU A 97 1.21 -26.75 -41.65
N HIS A 98 1.09 -27.53 -40.57
CA HIS A 98 1.06 -28.99 -40.66
C HIS A 98 -0.17 -29.53 -41.41
N HIS A 99 -1.29 -28.82 -41.34
CA HIS A 99 -2.52 -29.15 -42.07
C HIS A 99 -2.68 -28.40 -43.40
N ARG A 100 -1.61 -27.79 -43.92
CA ARG A 100 -1.65 -27.06 -45.20
C ARG A 100 -1.28 -27.89 -46.43
N GLY A 101 -1.13 -29.20 -46.29
CA GLY A 101 -1.05 -30.18 -47.38
C GLY A 101 -2.11 -31.24 -47.22
#